data_AF-A0A9N9RX74-F1
#
_entry.id   AF-A0A9N9RX74-F1
#
_cell.length_a   1.000
_cell.length_b   1.000
_cell.length_c   1.000
_cell.angle_alpha   90.00
_cell.angle_beta   90.00
_cell.angle_gamma   90.00
#
_symmetry.space_group_name_H-M   'P 1'
#
loop_
_entity.id
_entity.type
_entity.pdbx_description
1 polymer ?
#
loop_
_entity_poly.entity_id
_entity_poly.type
_entity_poly.pdbx_seq_one_letter_code
_entity_poly.pdbx_strand_id
1 'polypeptide(L)'
;MKSFLLFILLICTTPTISVHSCNNNKDCNVDEHCRNETLKCSKRCQYDADCESDKYCDGSECKTGCRPGSCSENKLCRNGKCEIGCSHHKHCKTDEYCNDDSWKCMIGCRYDESCEQDEYCNEDTRICTKGCRSDDNCDDKEYCDLDQNMCLLGCQADYSCGEKEYCNFETRLCSPGCSHHKFCEDNEYCNYVKHQCENACLNESGCGENSKCAAFNSNRYCSCLEGFIPEKGIGCRLKAQNETYSTNNCSSQCSRKGKCVLKHEVVYCYCPNRDIPLSNPFLMCPRRKFNKKISIKTANALMYG
;
A
#
# COMPACT_ATOMS: atom_id res chain seq x y z
N MET A 1 56.06 -62.18 36.52
CA MET A 1 56.11 -62.38 35.07
C MET A 1 55.08 -61.48 34.42
N LYS A 2 55.56 -60.55 33.57
CA LYS A 2 54.94 -59.93 32.39
C LYS A 2 53.44 -59.53 32.39
N SER A 3 53.25 -58.24 32.08
CA SER A 3 52.37 -57.72 31.00
C SER A 3 50.86 -57.63 31.26
N PHE A 4 50.08 -56.65 30.77
CA PHE A 4 50.24 -55.61 29.74
C PHE A 4 49.36 -54.41 30.14
N LEU A 5 49.93 -53.19 30.19
CA LEU A 5 49.16 -51.93 30.18
C LEU A 5 48.79 -51.61 28.72
N LEU A 6 47.50 -51.48 28.43
CA LEU A 6 46.98 -51.08 27.12
C LEU A 6 46.80 -49.55 27.11
N PHE A 7 47.79 -48.83 26.59
CA PHE A 7 47.71 -47.39 26.31
C PHE A 7 47.08 -47.20 24.92
N ILE A 8 45.84 -46.71 24.87
CA ILE A 8 45.19 -46.26 23.64
C ILE A 8 45.65 -44.82 23.38
N LEU A 9 46.61 -44.65 22.46
CA LEU A 9 46.96 -43.34 21.90
C LEU A 9 45.84 -42.91 20.93
N LEU A 10 45.00 -41.97 21.36
CA LEU A 10 44.16 -41.18 20.45
C LEU A 10 45.07 -40.14 19.77
N ILE A 11 45.38 -40.36 18.48
CA ILE A 11 46.12 -39.41 17.65
C ILE A 11 45.11 -38.39 17.13
N CYS A 12 45.06 -37.22 17.76
CA CYS A 12 44.28 -36.08 17.29
C CYS A 12 45.05 -35.44 16.12
N THR A 13 44.72 -35.78 14.87
CA THR A 13 45.25 -35.07 13.70
C THR A 13 44.55 -33.73 13.58
N THR A 14 45.21 -32.66 14.05
CA THR A 14 44.78 -31.29 13.74
C THR A 14 44.95 -31.05 12.24
N PRO A 15 43.93 -30.55 11.51
CA PRO A 15 44.11 -30.17 10.11
C PRO A 15 45.12 -29.03 10.04
N THR A 16 46.25 -29.27 9.39
CA THR A 16 47.22 -28.24 9.03
C THR A 16 46.55 -27.29 8.03
N ILE A 17 46.16 -26.10 8.50
CA ILE A 17 45.74 -25.00 7.63
C ILE A 17 46.98 -24.59 6.81
N SER A 18 47.00 -25.00 5.55
CA SER A 18 48.01 -24.58 4.57
C SER A 18 47.82 -23.09 4.29
N VAL A 19 48.62 -22.25 4.93
CA VAL A 19 48.74 -20.83 4.56
C VAL A 19 49.43 -20.78 3.20
N HIS A 20 48.65 -20.64 2.12
CA HIS A 20 49.16 -20.61 0.75
C HIS A 20 49.84 -19.26 0.50
N SER A 21 51.17 -19.27 0.52
CA SER A 21 51.99 -18.12 0.10
C SER A 21 51.95 -17.97 -1.43
N CYS A 22 51.93 -16.74 -1.92
CA CYS A 22 51.86 -16.42 -3.34
C CYS A 22 52.86 -15.31 -3.72
N ASN A 23 53.32 -15.32 -4.97
CA ASN A 23 54.11 -14.25 -5.57
C ASN A 23 53.29 -13.47 -6.61
N ASN A 24 52.24 -14.08 -7.17
CA ASN A 24 51.33 -13.45 -8.11
C ASN A 24 49.95 -14.10 -8.07
N ASN A 25 48.96 -13.51 -8.76
CA ASN A 25 47.57 -13.99 -8.73
C ASN A 25 47.35 -15.40 -9.30
N LYS A 26 48.28 -15.95 -10.10
CA LYS A 26 48.17 -17.32 -10.63
C LYS A 26 48.47 -18.39 -9.58
N ASP A 27 49.12 -17.99 -8.48
CA ASP A 27 49.39 -18.87 -7.35
C ASP A 27 48.17 -19.00 -6.43
N CYS A 28 47.07 -18.31 -6.75
CA CYS A 28 45.84 -18.28 -5.96
C CYS A 28 44.68 -18.95 -6.72
N ASN A 29 43.65 -19.37 -5.99
CA ASN A 29 42.44 -19.92 -6.62
C ASN A 29 41.71 -18.86 -7.46
N VAL A 30 40.79 -19.30 -8.34
CA VAL A 30 40.05 -18.44 -9.28
C VAL A 30 39.34 -17.26 -8.59
N ASP A 31 38.92 -17.46 -7.33
CA ASP A 31 38.20 -16.46 -6.53
C ASP A 31 39.12 -15.67 -5.56
N GLU A 32 40.43 -15.80 -5.73
CA GLU A 32 41.44 -15.19 -4.86
C GLU A 32 42.39 -14.28 -5.66
N HIS A 33 43.15 -13.45 -4.93
CA HIS A 33 44.25 -12.68 -5.47
C HIS A 33 45.40 -12.66 -4.47
N CYS A 34 46.61 -12.47 -4.98
CA CYS A 34 47.79 -12.36 -4.16
C CYS A 34 47.91 -10.94 -3.59
N ARG A 35 47.87 -10.80 -2.27
CA ARG A 35 48.10 -9.51 -1.61
C ARG A 35 49.59 -9.21 -1.55
N ASN A 36 50.05 -8.23 -2.34
CA ASN A 36 51.46 -7.85 -2.43
C ASN A 36 52.10 -7.50 -1.06
N GLU A 37 51.32 -6.99 -0.11
CA GLU A 37 51.81 -6.62 1.23
C GLU A 37 52.05 -7.83 2.15
N THR A 38 51.31 -8.93 1.96
CA THR A 38 51.36 -10.11 2.85
C THR A 38 51.87 -11.36 2.17
N LEU A 39 51.99 -11.35 0.84
CA LEU A 39 52.32 -12.50 -0.02
C LEU A 39 51.43 -13.71 0.25
N LYS A 40 50.13 -13.45 0.48
CA LYS A 40 49.09 -14.46 0.75
C LYS A 40 47.91 -14.30 -0.18
N CYS A 41 47.32 -15.42 -0.58
CA CYS A 41 46.06 -15.42 -1.32
C CYS A 41 44.91 -14.97 -0.42
N SER A 42 44.12 -14.01 -0.91
CA SER A 42 42.91 -13.51 -0.26
C SER A 42 41.75 -13.58 -1.22
N LYS A 43 40.56 -13.98 -0.73
CA LYS A 43 39.33 -13.93 -1.52
C LYS A 43 39.10 -12.52 -2.08
N ARG A 44 38.66 -12.48 -3.33
CA ARG A 44 38.04 -11.29 -3.93
C ARG A 44 36.61 -11.19 -3.42
N CYS A 45 36.13 -9.97 -3.28
CA CYS A 45 34.73 -9.70 -2.98
C CYS A 45 34.11 -8.89 -4.12
N GLN A 46 32.81 -9.05 -4.31
CA GLN A 46 32.00 -8.18 -5.16
C GLN A 46 30.98 -7.41 -4.31
N TYR A 47 30.51 -8.02 -3.22
CA TYR A 47 29.59 -7.47 -2.25
C TYR A 47 30.12 -7.65 -0.82
N ASP A 48 29.62 -6.87 0.14
CA ASP A 48 30.02 -6.99 1.56
C ASP A 48 29.74 -8.40 2.12
N ALA A 49 28.71 -9.09 1.60
CA ALA A 49 28.36 -10.46 1.97
C ALA A 49 29.40 -11.52 1.58
N ASP A 50 30.33 -11.19 0.67
CA ASP A 50 31.43 -12.09 0.29
C ASP A 50 32.59 -12.06 1.31
N CYS A 51 32.56 -11.09 2.23
CA CYS A 51 33.56 -10.91 3.26
C CYS A 51 33.14 -11.58 4.58
N GLU A 52 34.13 -11.97 5.40
CA GLU A 52 33.90 -12.42 6.78
C GLU A 52 33.23 -11.31 7.62
N SER A 53 32.56 -11.70 8.72
CA SER A 53 31.98 -10.74 9.67
C SER A 53 32.99 -9.64 10.07
N ASP A 54 32.51 -8.40 10.16
CA ASP A 54 33.31 -7.18 10.42
C ASP A 54 34.27 -6.73 9.31
N LYS A 55 34.06 -7.21 8.07
CA LYS A 55 34.74 -6.70 6.86
C LYS A 55 33.72 -6.23 5.82
N TYR A 56 34.14 -5.34 4.93
CA TYR A 56 33.35 -4.86 3.81
C TYR A 56 34.16 -4.87 2.52
N CYS A 57 33.48 -4.87 1.37
CA CYS A 57 34.14 -5.01 0.09
C CYS A 57 34.54 -3.67 -0.54
N ASP A 58 35.83 -3.36 -0.56
CA ASP A 58 36.38 -2.14 -1.15
C ASP A 58 37.29 -2.40 -2.33
N GLY A 59 36.82 -2.06 -3.54
CA GLY A 59 37.62 -2.25 -4.75
C GLY A 59 38.05 -3.70 -5.01
N SER A 60 37.21 -4.67 -4.63
CA SER A 60 37.48 -6.13 -4.66
C SER A 60 38.32 -6.69 -3.52
N GLU A 61 38.66 -5.87 -2.52
CA GLU A 61 39.34 -6.31 -1.31
C GLU A 61 38.43 -6.23 -0.09
N CYS A 62 38.37 -7.31 0.69
CA CYS A 62 37.76 -7.27 2.01
C CYS A 62 38.63 -6.46 2.97
N LYS A 63 38.17 -5.26 3.33
CA LYS A 63 38.80 -4.40 4.32
C LYS A 63 38.11 -4.58 5.67
N THR A 64 38.91 -4.61 6.74
CA THR A 64 38.39 -4.64 8.10
C THR A 64 37.69 -3.33 8.43
N GLY A 65 36.52 -3.43 9.05
CA GLY A 65 35.73 -2.29 9.48
C GLY A 65 34.36 -2.22 8.83
N CYS A 66 33.90 -1.00 8.56
CA CYS A 66 32.57 -0.74 8.03
C CYS A 66 32.57 0.41 7.03
N ARG A 67 31.42 0.60 6.37
CA ARG A 67 31.05 1.79 5.61
C ARG A 67 29.79 2.45 6.18
N PRO A 68 29.50 3.71 5.82
CA PRO A 68 28.21 4.33 6.12
C PRO A 68 27.06 3.41 5.66
N GLY A 69 26.22 2.99 6.60
CA GLY A 69 25.08 2.10 6.34
C GLY A 69 25.35 0.60 6.38
N SER A 70 26.61 0.14 6.55
CA SER A 70 26.93 -1.30 6.65
C SER A 70 26.87 -1.86 8.09
N CYS A 71 26.60 -1.01 9.09
CA CYS A 71 26.50 -1.45 10.49
C CYS A 71 25.09 -1.94 10.83
N SER A 72 24.99 -2.83 11.82
CA SER A 72 23.73 -3.29 12.40
C SER A 72 22.90 -2.15 13.00
N GLU A 73 21.63 -2.40 13.34
CA GLU A 73 20.78 -1.46 14.08
C GLU A 73 21.49 -0.83 15.30
N ASN A 74 21.17 0.44 15.57
CA ASN A 74 21.76 1.28 16.61
C ASN A 74 23.29 1.50 16.49
N LYS A 75 23.88 1.26 15.31
CA LYS A 75 25.31 1.51 15.07
C LYS A 75 25.56 2.34 13.82
N LEU A 76 26.59 3.18 13.90
CA LEU A 76 27.13 3.95 12.78
C LEU A 76 28.57 3.56 12.51
N CYS A 77 28.96 3.65 11.24
CA CYS A 77 30.35 3.53 10.90
C CYS A 77 31.10 4.86 11.11
N ARG A 78 31.98 4.92 12.11
CA ARG A 78 32.89 6.04 12.36
C ARG A 78 34.33 5.53 12.37
N ASN A 79 35.18 6.16 11.57
CA ASN A 79 36.60 5.79 11.45
C ASN A 79 36.82 4.28 11.19
N GLY A 80 35.95 3.67 10.36
CA GLY A 80 36.00 2.25 10.04
C GLY A 80 35.53 1.32 11.16
N LYS A 81 34.92 1.83 12.24
CA LYS A 81 34.36 1.01 13.33
C LYS A 81 32.87 1.25 13.48
N CYS A 82 32.10 0.18 13.69
CA CYS A 82 30.69 0.28 14.04
C CYS A 82 30.57 0.67 15.51
N GLU A 83 30.32 1.95 15.75
CA GLU A 83 30.11 2.52 17.08
C GLU A 83 28.62 2.69 17.34
N ILE A 84 28.19 2.65 18.61
CA ILE A 84 26.79 2.89 18.97
C ILE A 84 26.42 4.31 18.56
N GLY A 85 25.35 4.45 17.79
CA GLY A 85 24.88 5.73 17.30
C GLY A 85 23.90 5.62 16.14
N CYS A 86 23.47 6.77 15.65
CA CYS A 86 22.53 6.89 14.54
C CYS A 86 22.84 8.14 13.73
N SER A 87 22.45 8.14 12.45
CA SER A 87 22.48 9.32 11.58
C SER A 87 21.10 9.66 11.00
N HIS A 88 20.14 8.76 11.23
CA HIS A 88 18.74 8.88 10.81
C HIS A 88 17.90 8.10 11.81
N HIS A 89 16.65 8.50 12.01
CA HIS A 89 15.72 7.82 12.91
C HIS A 89 15.59 6.33 12.57
N LYS A 90 15.59 5.94 11.29
CA LYS A 90 15.53 4.53 10.85
C LYS A 90 16.64 3.62 11.40
N HIS A 91 17.73 4.18 11.96
CA HIS A 91 18.79 3.40 12.60
C HIS A 91 18.50 3.07 14.06
N CYS A 92 17.46 3.69 14.64
CA CYS A 92 17.03 3.48 16.02
C CYS A 92 15.85 2.49 16.10
N LYS A 93 15.52 2.01 17.29
CA LYS A 93 14.31 1.19 17.53
C LYS A 93 13.03 2.04 17.46
N THR A 94 11.87 1.40 17.30
CA THR A 94 10.56 2.07 17.11
C THR A 94 10.33 3.25 18.08
N ASP A 95 10.65 3.08 19.37
CA ASP A 95 10.42 4.09 20.43
C ASP A 95 11.65 4.96 20.73
N GLU A 96 12.59 5.02 19.79
CA GLU A 96 13.81 5.82 19.86
C GLU A 96 13.92 6.73 18.65
N TYR A 97 14.41 7.96 18.83
CA TYR A 97 14.75 8.87 17.74
C TYR A 97 16.26 9.11 17.70
N CYS A 98 16.76 9.49 16.53
CA CYS A 98 18.14 9.94 16.42
C CYS A 98 18.25 11.40 16.85
N ASN A 99 19.02 11.66 17.91
CA ASN A 99 19.31 13.01 18.36
C ASN A 99 20.50 13.56 17.55
N ASP A 100 20.28 14.65 16.81
CA ASP A 100 21.26 15.21 15.86
C ASP A 100 22.50 15.80 16.57
N ASP A 101 22.37 16.24 17.83
CA ASP A 101 23.48 16.80 18.60
C ASP A 101 24.45 15.72 19.09
N SER A 102 23.89 14.62 19.62
CA SER A 102 24.66 13.53 20.25
C SER A 102 24.95 12.38 19.30
N TRP A 103 24.24 12.29 18.17
CA TRP A 103 24.25 11.18 17.21
C TRP A 103 23.93 9.82 17.86
N LYS A 104 23.10 9.84 18.90
CA LYS A 104 22.68 8.66 19.65
C LYS A 104 21.17 8.47 19.54
N CYS A 105 20.77 7.21 19.55
CA CYS A 105 19.37 6.85 19.73
C CYS A 105 18.96 7.21 21.15
N MET A 106 17.96 8.07 21.28
CA MET A 106 17.35 8.47 22.53
C MET A 106 15.91 8.00 22.56
N ILE A 107 15.41 7.61 23.72
CA ILE A 107 14.00 7.26 23.89
C ILE A 107 13.14 8.49 23.59
N GLY A 108 12.10 8.32 22.79
CA GLY A 108 11.20 9.39 22.38
C GLY A 108 10.49 9.08 21.07
N CYS A 109 9.65 10.01 20.64
CA CYS A 109 8.87 9.86 19.42
C CYS A 109 9.59 10.46 18.20
N ARG A 110 9.31 9.90 17.02
CA ARG A 110 9.84 10.39 15.74
C ARG A 110 8.81 11.22 14.99
N TYR A 111 7.59 10.69 14.94
CA TYR A 111 6.43 11.16 14.22
C TYR A 111 5.20 10.87 15.07
N ASP A 112 4.05 11.41 14.69
CA ASP A 112 2.80 11.23 15.45
C ASP A 112 2.37 9.77 15.49
N GLU A 113 2.63 9.01 14.42
CA GLU A 113 2.35 7.58 14.34
C GLU A 113 3.25 6.74 15.27
N SER A 114 4.24 7.37 15.92
CA SER A 114 5.04 6.74 16.98
C SER A 114 4.40 6.86 18.37
N CYS A 115 3.34 7.67 18.50
CA CYS A 115 2.63 7.88 19.75
C CYS A 115 1.36 7.04 19.81
N GLU A 116 0.81 6.90 21.02
CA GLU A 116 -0.47 6.23 21.21
C GLU A 116 -1.62 7.09 20.64
N GLN A 117 -2.82 6.51 20.60
CA GLN A 117 -4.04 7.24 20.27
C GLN A 117 -4.21 8.46 21.22
N ASP A 118 -4.70 9.56 20.67
CA ASP A 118 -4.87 10.86 21.35
C ASP A 118 -3.57 11.49 21.83
N GLU A 119 -2.46 11.13 21.21
CA GLU A 119 -1.16 11.74 21.40
C GLU A 119 -0.53 12.13 20.07
N TYR A 120 0.34 13.14 20.14
CA TYR A 120 1.17 13.56 19.02
C TYR A 120 2.61 13.73 19.49
N CYS A 121 3.54 13.63 18.56
CA CYS A 121 4.95 13.80 18.83
C CYS A 121 5.30 15.29 18.86
N ASN A 122 5.61 15.80 20.06
CA ASN A 122 6.15 17.14 20.18
C ASN A 122 7.59 17.16 19.61
N GLU A 123 7.81 17.86 18.51
CA GLU A 123 9.09 17.85 17.79
C GLU A 123 10.24 18.51 18.57
N ASP A 124 9.92 19.45 19.45
CA ASP A 124 10.91 20.16 20.27
C ASP A 124 11.40 19.30 21.43
N THR A 125 10.48 18.59 22.10
CA THR A 125 10.81 17.78 23.29
C THR A 125 11.05 16.31 22.96
N ARG A 126 10.57 15.85 21.80
CA ARG A 126 10.57 14.44 21.36
C ARG A 126 9.79 13.51 22.29
N ILE A 127 8.77 14.05 22.96
CA ILE A 127 7.90 13.35 23.90
C ILE A 127 6.47 13.33 23.35
N CYS A 128 5.82 12.17 23.41
CA CYS A 128 4.40 12.07 23.09
C CYS A 128 3.58 12.91 24.07
N THR A 129 2.81 13.84 23.53
CA THR A 129 2.01 14.79 24.29
C THR A 129 0.54 14.53 23.97
N LYS A 130 -0.33 14.56 24.98
CA LYS A 130 -1.78 14.43 24.79
C LYS A 130 -2.30 15.52 23.86
N GLY A 131 -3.14 15.13 22.92
CA GLY A 131 -3.71 15.99 21.90
C GLY A 131 -3.59 15.42 20.50
N CYS A 132 -3.72 16.29 19.51
CA CYS A 132 -3.68 15.89 18.10
C CYS A 132 -3.11 17.00 17.21
N ARG A 133 -2.62 16.60 16.03
CA ARG A 133 -2.26 17.49 14.91
C ARG A 133 -3.02 17.17 13.64
N SER A 134 -3.67 16.01 13.59
CA SER A 134 -4.59 15.59 12.54
C SER A 134 -5.69 14.72 13.12
N ASP A 135 -6.77 14.53 12.34
CA ASP A 135 -7.87 13.64 12.68
C ASP A 135 -7.37 12.19 12.90
N ASP A 136 -6.30 11.75 12.21
CA ASP A 136 -5.70 10.41 12.40
C ASP A 136 -5.14 10.17 13.81
N ASN A 137 -4.92 11.23 14.62
CA ASN A 137 -4.51 11.09 16.02
C ASN A 137 -5.67 10.86 16.97
N CYS A 138 -6.92 11.05 16.52
CA CYS A 138 -8.12 10.97 17.35
C CYS A 138 -8.91 9.69 17.07
N ASP A 139 -9.64 9.22 18.07
CA ASP A 139 -10.51 8.05 17.93
C ASP A 139 -11.59 8.25 16.84
N ASP A 140 -12.18 7.15 16.33
CA ASP A 140 -13.17 7.14 15.24
C ASP A 140 -14.37 8.11 15.44
N LYS A 141 -14.67 8.50 16.69
CA LYS A 141 -15.78 9.38 17.09
C LYS A 141 -15.33 10.75 17.60
N GLU A 142 -14.11 11.10 17.31
CA GLU A 142 -13.49 12.36 17.68
C GLU A 142 -12.88 13.00 16.44
N TYR A 143 -12.67 14.31 16.47
CA TYR A 143 -11.94 15.02 15.43
C TYR A 143 -10.90 15.90 16.11
N CYS A 144 -9.87 16.28 15.35
CA CYS A 144 -8.83 17.15 15.86
C CYS A 144 -9.24 18.62 15.74
N ASP A 145 -9.45 19.27 16.88
CA ASP A 145 -9.54 20.73 16.95
C ASP A 145 -8.11 21.30 16.90
N LEU A 146 -7.71 21.83 15.74
CA LEU A 146 -6.39 22.38 15.51
C LEU A 146 -6.11 23.69 16.28
N ASP A 147 -7.15 24.42 16.70
CA ASP A 147 -6.97 25.63 17.52
C ASP A 147 -6.58 25.25 18.96
N GLN A 148 -7.09 24.12 19.44
CA GLN A 148 -6.84 23.61 20.79
C GLN A 148 -5.77 22.51 20.84
N ASN A 149 -5.43 21.91 19.69
CA ASN A 149 -4.67 20.66 19.56
C ASN A 149 -5.24 19.53 20.43
N MET A 150 -6.57 19.40 20.47
CA MET A 150 -7.26 18.39 21.28
C MET A 150 -8.25 17.59 20.44
N CYS A 151 -8.35 16.30 20.73
CA CYS A 151 -9.41 15.46 20.21
C CYS A 151 -10.72 15.82 20.93
N LEU A 152 -11.72 16.22 20.14
CA LEU A 152 -13.06 16.56 20.62
C LEU A 152 -14.08 15.60 20.00
N LEU A 153 -15.15 15.28 20.74
CA LEU A 153 -16.24 14.45 20.23
C LEU A 153 -16.84 15.02 18.94
N GLY A 154 -16.99 14.17 17.93
CA GLY A 154 -17.51 14.54 16.63
C GLY A 154 -17.32 13.46 15.57
N CYS A 155 -17.02 13.87 14.34
CA CYS A 155 -16.76 12.95 13.24
C CYS A 155 -15.64 13.45 12.33
N GLN A 156 -14.81 12.51 11.88
CA GLN A 156 -13.72 12.76 10.92
C GLN A 156 -14.20 12.53 9.49
N ALA A 157 -15.13 11.61 9.31
CA ALA A 157 -15.68 11.24 8.02
C ALA A 157 -17.07 10.61 8.18
N ASP A 158 -17.75 10.41 7.05
CA ASP A 158 -19.08 9.78 7.00
C ASP A 158 -19.14 8.39 7.67
N TYR A 159 -18.06 7.62 7.61
CA TYR A 159 -17.99 6.29 8.25
C TYR A 159 -17.81 6.35 9.77
N SER A 160 -17.46 7.51 10.34
CA SER A 160 -17.45 7.76 11.80
C SER A 160 -18.87 7.81 12.37
N CYS A 161 -19.87 8.08 11.54
CA CYS A 161 -21.25 8.23 11.95
C CYS A 161 -22.03 6.91 11.88
N GLY A 162 -23.17 6.87 12.59
CA GLY A 162 -24.04 5.69 12.63
C GLY A 162 -24.77 5.44 11.30
N GLU A 163 -25.59 4.39 11.29
CA GLU A 163 -26.49 4.15 10.17
C GLU A 163 -27.47 5.33 10.02
N LYS A 164 -27.74 5.73 8.76
CA LYS A 164 -28.62 6.87 8.44
C LYS A 164 -28.14 8.23 9.01
N GLU A 165 -26.83 8.35 9.17
CA GLU A 165 -26.17 9.60 9.49
C GLU A 165 -25.03 9.86 8.49
N TYR A 166 -24.59 11.11 8.44
CA TYR A 166 -23.41 11.55 7.70
C TYR A 166 -22.64 12.56 8.54
N CYS A 167 -21.36 12.76 8.21
CA CYS A 167 -20.54 13.72 8.91
C CYS A 167 -20.70 15.12 8.30
N ASN A 168 -21.25 16.05 9.07
CA ASN A 168 -21.27 17.44 8.64
C ASN A 168 -19.91 18.08 8.95
N PHE A 169 -19.09 18.29 7.92
CA PHE A 169 -17.73 18.85 8.07
C PHE A 169 -17.69 20.30 8.57
N GLU A 170 -18.77 21.08 8.43
CA GLU A 170 -18.84 22.45 8.96
C GLU A 170 -19.00 22.46 10.49
N THR A 171 -19.78 21.53 11.02
CA THR A 171 -20.04 21.43 12.46
C THR A 171 -19.23 20.35 13.16
N ARG A 172 -18.59 19.45 12.39
CA ARG A 172 -17.93 18.22 12.86
C ARG A 172 -18.84 17.28 13.64
N LEU A 173 -20.15 17.35 13.40
CA LEU A 173 -21.16 16.52 14.08
C LEU A 173 -21.88 15.60 13.09
N CYS A 174 -22.21 14.41 13.57
CA CYS A 174 -23.09 13.50 12.84
C CYS A 174 -24.49 14.10 12.73
N SER A 175 -25.00 14.19 11.51
CA SER A 175 -26.31 14.73 11.18
C SER A 175 -27.17 13.67 10.51
N PRO A 176 -28.51 13.68 10.70
CA PRO A 176 -29.40 12.73 10.03
C PRO A 176 -29.30 12.83 8.50
N GLY A 177 -29.20 11.69 7.82
CA GLY A 177 -29.08 11.63 6.37
C GLY A 177 -28.61 10.28 5.86
N CYS A 178 -27.76 10.27 4.83
CA CYS A 178 -27.12 9.06 4.34
C CYS A 178 -25.65 9.31 4.00
N SER A 179 -24.82 8.33 4.34
CA SER A 179 -23.39 8.24 4.00
C SER A 179 -23.09 7.12 3.01
N HIS A 180 -24.08 6.27 2.71
CA HIS A 180 -23.92 5.14 1.80
C HIS A 180 -25.29 4.69 1.26
N HIS A 181 -25.33 4.18 0.03
CA HIS A 181 -26.56 3.70 -0.60
C HIS A 181 -27.28 2.60 0.21
N LYS A 182 -26.52 1.77 0.92
CA LYS A 182 -27.04 0.70 1.80
C LYS A 182 -27.92 1.19 2.96
N PHE A 183 -27.85 2.49 3.26
CA PHE A 183 -28.65 3.12 4.32
C PHE A 183 -29.96 3.71 3.81
N CYS A 184 -30.21 3.62 2.50
CA CYS A 184 -31.46 4.00 1.86
C CYS A 184 -32.32 2.75 1.55
N GLU A 185 -33.59 2.96 1.22
CA GLU A 185 -34.46 1.88 0.77
C GLU A 185 -33.97 1.26 -0.56
N ASP A 186 -34.39 0.04 -0.88
CA ASP A 186 -33.91 -0.71 -2.06
C ASP A 186 -34.09 0.04 -3.40
N ASN A 187 -35.08 0.92 -3.46
CA ASN A 187 -35.42 1.74 -4.63
C ASN A 187 -34.79 3.15 -4.60
N GLU A 188 -33.96 3.44 -3.60
CA GLU A 188 -33.33 4.73 -3.37
C GLU A 188 -31.81 4.63 -3.44
N TYR A 189 -31.17 5.77 -3.71
CA TYR A 189 -29.73 5.92 -3.61
C TYR A 189 -29.41 7.13 -2.74
N CYS A 190 -28.34 7.03 -1.97
CA CYS A 190 -27.79 8.20 -1.29
C CYS A 190 -27.22 9.24 -2.28
N ASN A 191 -27.78 10.44 -2.28
CA ASN A 191 -27.19 11.60 -2.95
C ASN A 191 -26.14 12.24 -2.03
N TYR A 192 -24.85 11.94 -2.25
CA TYR A 192 -23.73 12.40 -1.42
C TYR A 192 -23.52 13.93 -1.39
N VAL A 193 -24.20 14.70 -2.25
CA VAL A 193 -24.15 16.18 -2.20
C VAL A 193 -25.16 16.73 -1.20
N LYS A 194 -26.32 16.08 -1.09
CA LYS A 194 -27.40 16.49 -0.18
C LYS A 194 -27.47 15.64 1.09
N HIS A 195 -26.75 14.52 1.12
CA HIS A 195 -26.86 13.46 2.12
C HIS A 195 -28.31 12.98 2.32
N GLN A 196 -29.07 12.90 1.24
CA GLN A 196 -30.47 12.48 1.23
C GLN A 196 -30.67 11.26 0.35
N CYS A 197 -31.51 10.34 0.80
CA CYS A 197 -31.98 9.23 -0.02
C CYS A 197 -32.94 9.77 -1.08
N GLU A 198 -32.59 9.58 -2.35
CA GLU A 198 -33.41 9.97 -3.48
C GLU A 198 -33.85 8.73 -4.24
N ASN A 199 -35.10 8.71 -4.69
CA ASN A 199 -35.61 7.58 -5.46
C ASN A 199 -34.84 7.47 -6.79
N ALA A 200 -34.32 6.28 -7.08
CA ALA A 200 -33.54 6.06 -8.27
C ALA A 200 -34.36 6.28 -9.56
N CYS A 201 -35.69 6.23 -9.52
CA CYS A 201 -36.57 6.37 -10.68
C CYS A 201 -37.37 7.69 -10.76
N LEU A 202 -37.35 8.55 -9.73
CA LEU A 202 -38.14 9.82 -9.75
C LEU A 202 -37.50 10.93 -10.60
N ASN A 203 -36.19 10.87 -10.85
CA ASN A 203 -35.52 11.89 -11.66
C ASN A 203 -35.69 11.57 -13.16
N GLU A 204 -36.45 12.43 -13.88
CA GLU A 204 -36.79 12.33 -15.32
C GLU A 204 -35.60 12.08 -16.25
N SER A 205 -34.37 12.34 -15.79
CA SER A 205 -33.13 12.22 -16.54
C SER A 205 -32.55 10.79 -16.58
N GLY A 206 -33.25 9.79 -16.02
CA GLY A 206 -32.65 8.48 -15.81
C GLY A 206 -32.91 7.41 -16.86
N CYS A 207 -34.17 7.24 -17.22
CA CYS A 207 -34.62 6.29 -18.21
C CYS A 207 -35.31 7.12 -19.28
N GLY A 208 -34.69 7.25 -20.46
CA GLY A 208 -35.19 8.14 -21.52
C GLY A 208 -36.62 7.82 -21.96
N GLU A 209 -37.18 8.61 -22.86
CA GLU A 209 -38.60 8.49 -23.25
C GLU A 209 -38.99 7.06 -23.67
N ASN A 210 -40.25 6.72 -23.41
CA ASN A 210 -40.85 5.41 -23.71
C ASN A 210 -40.18 4.21 -23.01
N SER A 211 -39.63 4.45 -21.81
CA SER A 211 -39.07 3.41 -20.96
C SER A 211 -39.74 3.36 -19.60
N LYS A 212 -39.82 2.15 -19.02
CA LYS A 212 -40.16 1.91 -17.62
C LYS A 212 -38.88 1.87 -16.79
N CYS A 213 -38.89 2.56 -15.66
CA CYS A 213 -37.83 2.50 -14.67
C CYS A 213 -38.20 1.51 -13.56
N ALA A 214 -37.23 0.67 -13.18
CA ALA A 214 -37.27 -0.14 -11.98
C ALA A 214 -35.99 0.12 -11.18
N ALA A 215 -36.09 0.16 -9.86
CA ALA A 215 -34.95 0.33 -8.98
C ALA A 215 -34.73 -0.95 -8.17
N PHE A 216 -33.47 -1.37 -8.04
CA PHE A 216 -33.10 -2.56 -7.26
C PHE A 216 -31.69 -2.42 -6.71
N ASN A 217 -31.50 -2.63 -5.40
CA ASN A 217 -30.24 -2.43 -4.68
C ASN A 217 -29.59 -1.06 -4.98
N SER A 218 -30.38 0.02 -4.90
CA SER A 218 -29.95 1.40 -5.20
C SER A 218 -29.51 1.65 -6.65
N ASN A 219 -29.75 0.69 -7.55
CA ASN A 219 -29.42 0.81 -8.97
C ASN A 219 -30.67 1.05 -9.79
N ARG A 220 -30.53 1.89 -10.82
CA ARG A 220 -31.57 2.16 -11.80
C ARG A 220 -31.50 1.14 -12.93
N TYR A 221 -32.64 0.55 -13.26
CA TYR A 221 -32.84 -0.35 -14.39
C TYR A 221 -33.90 0.24 -15.32
N CYS A 222 -33.53 0.47 -16.57
CA CYS A 222 -34.44 0.98 -17.59
C CYS A 222 -34.78 -0.12 -18.58
N SER A 223 -36.04 -0.23 -18.97
CA SER A 223 -36.48 -1.15 -20.03
C SER A 223 -37.53 -0.47 -20.90
N CYS A 224 -37.57 -0.78 -22.19
CA CYS A 224 -38.52 -0.14 -23.10
C CYS A 224 -39.96 -0.62 -22.84
N LEU A 225 -40.91 0.27 -23.09
CA LEU A 225 -42.33 -0.10 -23.16
C LEU A 225 -42.56 -1.06 -24.34
N GLU A 226 -43.68 -1.78 -24.29
CA GLU A 226 -44.04 -2.71 -25.36
C GLU A 226 -44.13 -1.99 -26.71
N GLY A 227 -43.52 -2.57 -27.75
CA GLY A 227 -43.42 -1.95 -29.08
C GLY A 227 -42.27 -0.96 -29.26
N PHE A 228 -41.44 -0.72 -28.24
CA PHE A 228 -40.27 0.14 -28.32
C PHE A 228 -38.96 -0.64 -28.18
N ILE A 229 -37.87 -0.11 -28.75
CA ILE A 229 -36.53 -0.68 -28.70
C ILE A 229 -35.50 0.36 -28.23
N PRO A 230 -34.41 -0.05 -27.55
CA PRO A 230 -33.42 0.88 -27.01
C PRO A 230 -32.74 1.72 -28.10
N GLU A 231 -32.62 3.02 -27.86
CA GLU A 231 -31.88 3.97 -28.69
C GLU A 231 -30.81 4.68 -27.86
N LYS A 232 -29.57 4.61 -28.35
CA LYS A 232 -28.39 5.08 -27.61
C LYS A 232 -28.48 6.57 -27.31
N GLY A 233 -28.52 6.91 -26.02
CA GLY A 233 -28.49 8.29 -25.54
C GLY A 233 -29.82 9.04 -25.59
N ILE A 234 -30.92 8.39 -26.01
CA ILE A 234 -32.24 9.02 -26.14
C ILE A 234 -33.29 8.30 -25.28
N GLY A 235 -33.16 6.98 -25.10
CA GLY A 235 -34.16 6.18 -24.38
C GLY A 235 -34.64 5.03 -25.25
N CYS A 236 -35.92 5.00 -25.58
CA CYS A 236 -36.53 3.97 -26.41
C CYS A 236 -37.33 4.57 -27.57
N ARG A 237 -37.17 4.00 -28.77
CA ARG A 237 -37.90 4.39 -29.99
C ARG A 237 -38.86 3.33 -30.45
N LEU A 238 -39.89 3.71 -31.21
CA LEU A 238 -40.83 2.78 -31.83
C LEU A 238 -40.08 1.75 -32.71
N LYS A 239 -40.47 0.48 -32.57
CA LYS A 239 -40.01 -0.63 -33.41
C LYS A 239 -40.64 -0.51 -34.80
N ALA A 240 -39.83 -0.51 -35.87
CA ALA A 240 -40.38 -0.52 -37.23
C ALA A 240 -41.03 -1.89 -37.52
N GLN A 241 -42.09 -1.91 -38.35
CA GLN A 241 -42.90 -3.11 -38.64
C GLN A 241 -42.10 -4.31 -39.17
N ASN A 242 -40.90 -4.09 -39.71
CA ASN A 242 -40.00 -5.12 -40.26
C ASN A 242 -38.71 -5.31 -39.45
N GLU A 243 -38.53 -4.62 -38.32
CA GLU A 243 -37.36 -4.81 -37.44
C GLU A 243 -37.60 -6.02 -36.54
N THR A 244 -36.95 -7.14 -36.83
CA THR A 244 -36.90 -8.28 -35.91
C THR A 244 -35.92 -7.97 -34.78
N TYR A 245 -36.46 -7.52 -33.65
CA TYR A 245 -35.69 -7.42 -32.42
C TYR A 245 -35.45 -8.82 -31.86
N SER A 246 -34.27 -9.38 -32.14
CA SER A 246 -33.87 -10.66 -31.56
C SER A 246 -33.67 -10.48 -30.06
N THR A 247 -34.57 -11.00 -29.25
CA THR A 247 -34.46 -11.06 -27.78
C THR A 247 -33.24 -11.87 -27.32
N ASN A 248 -32.59 -12.60 -28.24
CA ASN A 248 -31.36 -13.35 -28.01
C ASN A 248 -30.07 -12.56 -28.30
N ASN A 249 -30.15 -11.27 -28.69
CA ASN A 249 -28.99 -10.50 -29.11
C ASN A 249 -28.27 -9.83 -27.93
N CYS A 250 -27.76 -10.65 -27.02
CA CYS A 250 -26.87 -10.26 -25.93
C CYS A 250 -25.62 -9.47 -26.40
N SER A 251 -25.25 -9.60 -27.67
CA SER A 251 -24.03 -9.02 -28.25
C SER A 251 -24.15 -7.54 -28.62
N SER A 252 -25.37 -7.00 -28.80
CA SER A 252 -25.57 -5.60 -29.22
C SER A 252 -25.92 -4.66 -28.06
N GLN A 253 -26.46 -5.21 -26.96
CA GLN A 253 -26.94 -4.41 -25.82
C GLN A 253 -25.87 -4.21 -24.74
N CYS A 254 -24.92 -5.14 -24.60
CA CYS A 254 -23.81 -5.01 -23.66
C CYS A 254 -22.55 -4.49 -24.38
N SER A 255 -21.70 -3.76 -23.66
CA SER A 255 -20.37 -3.40 -24.19
C SER A 255 -19.58 -4.66 -24.58
N ARG A 256 -18.63 -4.58 -25.54
CA ARG A 256 -17.84 -5.72 -26.07
C ARG A 256 -17.19 -6.65 -25.01
N LYS A 257 -17.14 -6.26 -23.73
CA LYS A 257 -16.56 -7.04 -22.62
C LYS A 257 -17.57 -7.40 -21.51
N GLY A 258 -18.83 -6.99 -21.61
CA GLY A 258 -19.87 -7.38 -20.67
C GLY A 258 -20.37 -8.78 -20.98
N LYS A 259 -20.55 -9.61 -19.95
CA LYS A 259 -21.39 -10.80 -20.04
C LYS A 259 -22.84 -10.37 -19.97
N CYS A 260 -23.67 -11.04 -20.76
CA CYS A 260 -25.09 -10.80 -20.81
C CYS A 260 -25.81 -12.01 -20.21
N VAL A 261 -26.77 -11.77 -19.33
CA VAL A 261 -27.68 -12.78 -18.78
C VAL A 261 -29.10 -12.29 -18.98
N LEU A 262 -29.97 -13.16 -19.49
CA LEU A 262 -31.39 -12.89 -19.59
C LEU A 262 -32.09 -13.47 -18.37
N LYS A 263 -32.82 -12.66 -17.59
CA LYS A 263 -33.59 -13.13 -16.44
C LYS A 263 -34.95 -12.42 -16.44
N HIS A 264 -36.04 -13.18 -16.41
CA HIS A 264 -37.41 -12.65 -16.47
C HIS A 264 -37.65 -11.66 -17.63
N GLU A 265 -37.19 -12.01 -18.84
CA GLU A 265 -37.30 -11.17 -20.05
C GLU A 265 -36.53 -9.83 -19.99
N VAL A 266 -35.71 -9.62 -18.95
CA VAL A 266 -34.82 -8.48 -18.82
C VAL A 266 -33.39 -8.89 -19.13
N VAL A 267 -32.70 -8.08 -19.94
CA VAL A 267 -31.29 -8.25 -20.28
C VAL A 267 -30.43 -7.61 -19.20
N TYR A 268 -29.57 -8.40 -18.55
CA TYR A 268 -28.60 -7.96 -17.56
C TYR A 268 -27.19 -7.98 -18.17
N CYS A 269 -26.50 -6.85 -18.16
CA CYS A 269 -25.10 -6.75 -18.55
C CYS A 269 -24.22 -6.65 -17.29
N TYR A 270 -23.21 -7.51 -17.14
CA TYR A 270 -22.24 -7.45 -16.02
C TYR A 270 -20.81 -7.67 -16.51
N CYS A 271 -19.81 -7.02 -15.89
CA CYS A 271 -18.41 -7.21 -16.26
C CYS A 271 -17.78 -8.30 -15.36
N PRO A 272 -17.33 -9.45 -15.91
CA PRO A 272 -16.95 -10.63 -15.13
C PRO A 272 -15.66 -10.53 -14.29
N ASN A 273 -15.01 -9.36 -14.23
CA ASN A 273 -13.68 -9.19 -13.63
C ASN A 273 -13.63 -8.22 -12.45
N ARG A 274 -14.78 -7.87 -11.85
CA ARG A 274 -14.80 -7.11 -10.60
C ARG A 274 -15.98 -7.56 -9.74
N ASP A 275 -15.72 -7.77 -8.46
CA ASP A 275 -16.73 -7.83 -7.38
C ASP A 275 -17.37 -6.45 -7.13
N ILE A 276 -17.64 -5.71 -8.22
CA ILE A 276 -18.32 -4.41 -8.16
C ILE A 276 -19.72 -4.63 -8.73
N PRO A 277 -20.79 -4.45 -7.94
CA PRO A 277 -22.14 -4.37 -8.48
C PRO A 277 -22.18 -3.12 -9.37
N LEU A 278 -22.26 -3.32 -10.69
CA LEU A 278 -22.31 -2.21 -11.63
C LEU A 278 -23.69 -1.55 -11.55
N SER A 279 -23.69 -0.30 -11.09
CA SER A 279 -24.86 0.52 -10.83
C SER A 279 -25.53 1.15 -12.05
N ASN A 280 -25.23 0.66 -13.26
CA ASN A 280 -25.86 1.17 -14.47
C ASN A 280 -25.72 0.19 -15.65
N PRO A 281 -26.82 -0.31 -16.24
CA PRO A 281 -26.79 -1.17 -17.42
C PRO A 281 -26.24 -0.49 -18.69
N PHE A 282 -26.06 0.84 -18.70
CA PHE A 282 -25.48 1.61 -19.80
C PHE A 282 -24.00 1.98 -19.61
N LEU A 283 -23.37 1.65 -18.48
CA LEU A 283 -21.95 1.96 -18.26
C LEU A 283 -21.06 0.94 -19.01
N MET A 284 -20.33 1.47 -20.00
CA MET A 284 -19.30 0.75 -20.74
C MET A 284 -18.34 0.06 -19.75
N CYS A 285 -18.04 -1.24 -19.91
CA CYS A 285 -16.93 -1.83 -19.16
C CYS A 285 -15.68 -0.99 -19.48
N PRO A 286 -15.01 -0.36 -18.50
CA PRO A 286 -13.94 0.57 -18.77
C PRO A 286 -12.87 -0.13 -19.61
N ARG A 287 -12.52 0.46 -20.77
CA ARG A 287 -11.35 -0.01 -21.53
C ARG A 287 -10.16 0.11 -20.58
N ARG A 288 -9.46 -0.99 -20.31
CA ARG A 288 -8.11 -0.95 -19.73
C ARG A 288 -7.32 0.07 -20.58
N LYS A 289 -7.11 1.29 -20.08
CA LYS A 289 -5.81 1.91 -20.25
C LYS A 289 -4.90 0.96 -19.49
N PHE A 290 -4.20 0.10 -20.21
CA PHE A 290 -2.99 -0.47 -19.66
C PHE A 290 -2.14 0.74 -19.30
N ASN A 291 -2.12 1.11 -18.01
CA ASN A 291 -0.95 1.75 -17.46
C ASN A 291 0.16 0.74 -17.72
N LYS A 292 0.87 1.00 -18.83
CA LYS A 292 2.23 0.51 -19.05
C LYS A 292 2.89 0.66 -17.68
N LYS A 293 3.37 -0.46 -17.12
CA LYS A 293 4.10 -0.48 -15.86
C LYS A 293 4.99 0.77 -15.81
N ILE A 294 4.60 1.75 -14.99
CA ILE A 294 5.58 2.68 -14.45
C ILE A 294 6.33 1.80 -13.47
N SER A 295 7.42 1.22 -13.98
CA SER A 295 8.51 0.77 -13.14
C SER A 295 8.88 1.97 -12.29
N ILE A 296 8.51 1.94 -11.00
CA ILE A 296 9.12 2.82 -10.00
C ILE A 296 10.57 2.36 -9.91
N LYS A 297 11.39 2.90 -10.80
CA LYS A 297 12.82 3.10 -10.57
C LYS A 297 12.98 4.59 -10.34
N THR A 298 13.31 4.93 -9.09
CA THR A 298 14.13 6.08 -8.70
C THR A 298 13.79 7.41 -9.37
N ALA A 299 13.03 8.25 -8.66
CA ALA A 299 13.12 9.70 -8.79
C ALA A 299 14.00 10.22 -7.65
N ASN A 300 15.30 10.34 -7.92
CA ASN A 300 16.21 11.25 -7.24
C ASN A 300 16.68 12.27 -8.28
N ALA A 301 16.80 13.53 -7.85
CA ALA A 301 17.24 14.72 -8.60
C ALA A 301 16.14 15.33 -9.52
N LEU A 302 15.74 16.59 -9.45
CA LEU A 302 16.43 17.84 -9.09
C LEU A 302 15.41 18.89 -8.61
N MET A 303 15.69 19.62 -7.53
CA MET A 303 15.33 21.04 -7.36
C MET A 303 16.34 21.69 -6.40
N TYR A 304 17.48 22.09 -6.96
CA TYR A 304 18.17 23.33 -6.55
C TYR A 304 18.21 24.19 -7.81
N GLY A 305 17.67 25.40 -7.69
CA GLY A 305 17.46 26.40 -8.73
C GLY A 305 16.40 27.37 -8.25
#